data_AF-A0A915DN67-F1
#
_entry.id   AF-A0A915DN67-F1
#
_cell.length_a   1.000
_cell.length_b   1.000
_cell.length_c   1.000
_cell.angle_alpha   90.00
_cell.angle_beta   90.00
_cell.angle_gamma   90.00
#
_symmetry.space_group_name_H-M   'P 1'
#
loop_
_entity.id
_entity.type
_entity.pdbx_description
1 polymer ?
#
loop_
_entity_poly.entity_id
_entity_poly.type
_entity_poly.pdbx_seq_one_letter_code
_entity_poly.pdbx_strand_id
1 'polypeptide(L)' 'MQMCHYLYSLSETAAKKRIATESASMVKHCARQLLRIYPKASRFWSANYTPTQFWANGCQLVALNFQTLA' A
#
# COMPACT_ATOMS: atom_id res chain seq x y z
N MET A 1 8.81 20.08 -3.60
CA MET A 1 7.57 19.42 -3.14
C MET A 1 7.02 18.58 -4.30
N GLN A 2 6.55 17.35 -4.05
CA GLN A 2 5.86 16.54 -5.08
C GLN A 2 4.44 17.07 -5.33
N MET A 3 3.96 16.93 -6.57
CA MET A 3 2.64 17.41 -6.99
C MET A 3 1.52 16.43 -6.58
N CYS A 4 0.39 16.97 -6.12
CA CYS A 4 -0.71 16.16 -5.57
C CYS A 4 -1.38 15.23 -6.59
N HIS A 5 -1.30 15.54 -7.89
CA HIS A 5 -1.90 14.72 -8.95
C HIS A 5 -1.08 13.44 -9.26
N TYR A 6 0.14 13.32 -8.73
CA TYR A 6 0.90 12.08 -8.88
C TYR A 6 0.43 11.00 -7.92
N LEU A 7 0.29 9.79 -8.47
CA LEU A 7 0.01 8.56 -7.76
C LEU A 7 1.21 7.63 -7.87
N TYR A 8 1.55 6.97 -6.77
CA TYR A 8 2.62 5.97 -6.73
C TYR A 8 2.04 4.58 -6.45
N SER A 9 2.73 3.54 -6.94
CA SER A 9 2.40 2.15 -6.66
C SER A 9 3.58 1.45 -5.97
N LEU A 10 3.29 0.75 -4.87
CA LEU A 10 4.26 -0.06 -4.12
C LEU A 10 3.76 -1.50 -3.96
N SER A 11 4.67 -2.46 -4.04
CA SER A 11 4.36 -3.83 -3.64
C SER A 11 4.14 -3.89 -2.13
N GLU A 12 3.35 -4.85 -1.65
CA GLU A 12 3.13 -5.07 -0.21
C GLU A 12 4.45 -5.19 0.57
N THR A 13 5.49 -5.75 -0.05
CA THR A 13 6.81 -5.95 0.56
C THR A 13 7.51 -4.61 0.75
N ALA A 14 7.52 -3.75 -0.28
CA ALA A 14 8.14 -2.43 -0.21
C ALA A 14 7.40 -1.53 0.77
N ALA A 15 6.06 -1.57 0.76
CA ALA A 15 5.22 -0.80 1.66
C ALA A 15 5.40 -1.25 3.12
N LYS A 16 5.44 -2.57 3.41
CA LYS A 16 5.75 -3.08 4.75
C LYS A 16 7.10 -2.61 5.25
N LYS A 17 8.13 -2.67 4.40
CA LYS A 17 9.46 -2.17 4.75
C LYS A 17 9.44 -0.68 5.10
N ARG A 18 8.75 0.15 4.31
CA ARG A 18 8.58 1.58 4.60
C ARG A 18 7.77 1.83 5.86
N ILE A 19 6.71 1.08 6.14
CA ILE A 19 5.97 1.20 7.40
C ILE A 19 6.90 0.94 8.58
N ALA A 20 7.73 -0.11 8.50
CA ALA A 20 8.62 -0.49 9.59
C ALA A 20 9.70 0.56 9.89
N THR A 21 10.17 1.31 8.89
CA THR A 21 11.26 2.28 9.06
C THR A 21 10.82 3.75 9.05
N GLU A 22 9.70 4.06 8.39
CA GLU A 22 9.30 5.42 7.96
C GLU A 22 7.77 5.65 8.06
N SER A 23 7.06 4.98 8.97
CA SER A 23 5.59 5.09 9.12
C SER A 23 5.05 6.54 9.10
N ALA A 24 5.62 7.44 9.92
CA ALA A 24 5.18 8.83 9.97
C ALA A 24 5.36 9.58 8.65
N SER A 25 6.43 9.29 7.91
CA SER A 25 6.67 9.86 6.58
C SER A 25 5.63 9.35 5.58
N MET A 26 5.26 8.07 5.67
CA MET A 26 4.24 7.48 4.80
C MET A 26 2.86 8.09 5.04
N VAL A 27 2.47 8.31 6.30
CA VAL A 27 1.22 9.02 6.64
C VAL A 27 1.22 10.44 6.07
N LYS A 28 2.33 11.18 6.24
CA LYS A 28 2.47 12.55 5.71
C LYS A 28 2.40 12.60 4.19
N HIS A 29 2.96 11.61 3.50
CA HIS A 29 2.85 11.47 2.04
C HIS A 29 1.40 11.20 1.63
N CYS A 30 0.75 10.21 2.25
CA CYS A 30 -0.63 9.83 1.92
C CYS A 30 -1.65 10.94 2.24
N ALA A 31 -1.35 11.85 3.16
CA ALA A 31 -2.19 13.03 3.42
C ALA A 31 -2.29 14.01 2.23
N ARG A 32 -1.39 13.92 1.24
CA ARG A 32 -1.34 14.82 0.08
C ARG A 32 -1.47 14.13 -1.27
N GLN A 33 -1.21 12.82 -1.31
CA GLN A 33 -1.10 12.05 -2.55
C GLN A 33 -1.73 10.67 -2.38
N LEU A 34 -2.20 10.09 -3.48
CA LEU A 34 -2.71 8.72 -3.49
C LEU A 34 -1.55 7.73 -3.59
N LEU A 35 -1.58 6.72 -2.72
CA LEU A 35 -0.64 5.62 -2.73
C LEU A 35 -1.38 4.30 -2.93
N ARG A 36 -0.99 3.56 -3.98
CA ARG A 36 -1.51 2.23 -4.29
C ARG A 36 -0.58 1.13 -3.77
N ILE A 37 -1.13 0.22 -2.99
CA ILE A 37 -0.44 -1.00 -2.53
C ILE A 37 -0.99 -2.19 -3.31
N TYR A 38 -0.12 -3.06 -3.83
CA TYR A 38 -0.53 -4.24 -4.59
C TYR A 38 0.17 -5.53 -4.10
N PRO A 39 -0.46 -6.71 -4.32
CA PRO A 39 0.11 -7.99 -3.91
C PRO A 39 1.49 -8.23 -4.50
N LYS A 40 2.42 -8.79 -3.73
CA LYS A 40 3.73 -9.18 -4.28
C LYS A 40 3.57 -10.28 -5.32
N ALA A 41 4.49 -10.33 -6.30
CA ALA A 41 4.46 -11.30 -7.39
C ALA A 41 4.45 -12.77 -6.94
N SER A 42 5.02 -13.10 -5.78
CA SER A 42 5.04 -14.47 -5.25
C SER A 42 3.69 -14.97 -4.73
N ARG A 43 2.63 -14.15 -4.75
CA ARG A 43 1.26 -14.58 -4.48
C ARG A 43 0.65 -15.22 -5.74
N PHE A 44 1.31 -16.26 -6.26
CA PHE A 44 0.94 -16.95 -7.50
C PHE A 44 -0.51 -17.47 -7.48
N TRP A 45 -0.97 -17.91 -6.30
CA TRP A 45 -2.32 -18.43 -6.09
C TRP A 45 -3.34 -17.34 -5.71
N SER A 46 -3.09 -16.08 -6.07
CA SER A 46 -3.97 -14.94 -5.80
C SER A 46 -4.33 -14.68 -4.32
N ALA A 47 -3.61 -15.28 -3.36
CA ALA A 47 -3.85 -15.06 -1.94
C ALA A 47 -3.73 -13.58 -1.53
N ASN A 48 -4.65 -13.07 -0.72
CA ASN A 48 -4.65 -11.69 -0.25
C ASN A 48 -3.70 -11.45 0.95
N TYR A 49 -3.24 -10.22 1.12
CA TYR A 49 -2.52 -9.75 2.30
C TYR A 49 -3.46 -9.01 3.26
N THR A 50 -3.10 -8.89 4.53
CA THR A 50 -3.92 -8.14 5.51
C THR A 50 -3.87 -6.63 5.22
N PRO A 51 -5.02 -6.00 4.90
CA PRO A 51 -5.07 -4.60 4.47
C PRO A 51 -4.92 -3.60 5.63
N THR A 52 -5.31 -3.99 6.86
CA THR A 52 -5.41 -3.10 8.03
C THR A 52 -4.15 -2.30 8.32
N GLN A 53 -2.97 -2.92 8.17
CA GLN A 53 -1.69 -2.24 8.41
C GLN A 53 -1.45 -1.08 7.43
N PHE A 54 -1.94 -1.17 6.20
CA PHE A 54 -1.74 -0.14 5.18
C PHE A 54 -2.73 1.01 5.39
N TRP A 55 -3.99 0.69 5.71
CA TRP A 55 -4.99 1.70 6.08
C TRP A 55 -4.60 2.48 7.33
N ALA A 56 -4.08 1.80 8.35
CA ALA A 56 -3.58 2.44 9.57
C ALA A 56 -2.42 3.42 9.30
N ASN A 57 -1.73 3.31 8.16
CA ASN A 57 -0.67 4.21 7.73
C ASN A 57 -1.08 5.14 6.57
N GLY A 58 -2.38 5.32 6.37
CA GLY A 58 -2.94 6.30 5.44
C GLY A 58 -3.02 5.87 3.98
N CYS A 59 -2.58 4.66 3.61
CA CYS A 59 -2.69 4.19 2.23
C CYS A 59 -4.16 4.02 1.82
N GLN A 60 -4.58 4.68 0.74
CA GLN A 60 -5.98 4.73 0.32
C GLN A 60 -6.32 3.58 -0.64
N LEU A 61 -5.40 3.24 -1.55
CA LEU A 61 -5.65 2.27 -2.62
C LEU A 61 -4.97 0.93 -2.31
N VAL A 62 -5.56 0.16 -1.40
CA VAL A 62 -5.05 -1.15 -0.98
C VAL A 62 -5.66 -2.25 -1.86
N ALA A 63 -4.98 -2.58 -2.96
CA ALA A 63 -5.49 -3.49 -3.98
C ALA A 63 -5.45 -4.94 -3.50
N LEU A 64 -6.60 -5.61 -3.59
CA LEU A 64 -6.82 -7.01 -3.25
C LEU A 64 -7.33 -7.78 -4.48
N ASN A 65 -7.15 -9.08 -4.47
CA ASN A 65 -7.67 -10.03 -5.44
C ASN A 65 -9.12 -10.35 -5.10
N PHE A 66 -10.07 -9.75 -5.82
CA PHE A 66 -11.51 -9.94 -5.58
C PHE A 66 -12.00 -11.36 -5.91
N GLN A 67 -11.28 -12.08 -6.76
CA GLN A 67 -11.52 -13.49 -7.09
C GLN A 67 -11.21 -14.44 -5.92
N THR A 68 -10.55 -13.97 -4.86
CA THR A 68 -10.17 -14.77 -3.70
C THR A 68 -10.79 -14.16 -2.45
N LEU A 69 -11.92 -14.72 -2.00
CA LEU A 69 -12.53 -14.37 -0.72
C LEU A 69 -11.58 -14.77 0.41
N ALA A 70 -11.39 -13.85 1.36
CA ALA A 70 -10.50 -14.02 2.50
C ALA A 70 -11.07 -14.97 3.54
#